data_AF-A0A2V7D5I4-F1
#
_entry.id   AF-A0A2V7D5I4-F1
#
_cell.length_a   1.000
_cell.length_b   1.000
_cell.length_c   1.000
_cell.angle_alpha   90.00
_cell.angle_beta   90.00
_cell.angle_gamma   90.00
#
_symmetry.space_group_name_H-M   'P 1'
#
loop_
_entity.id
_entity.type
_entity.pdbx_description
1 polymer ?
#
loop_
_entity_poly.entity_id
_entity_poly.type
_entity_poly.pdbx_seq_one_letter_code
_entity_poly.pdbx_strand_id
1 'polypeptide(L)'
;MGAFTADRTGHFAGQDTTSANGTVFVETFTGTATMNPDCTGSATVIGNVLGETHFDFVLVDKRTEMLLIRKDPGTVIFGSAKRQQD
;
A
#
# COMPACT_ATOMS: atom_id res chain seq x y z
N MET A 1 -10.27 0.79 -3.86
CA MET A 1 -9.97 -0.52 -4.52
C MET A 1 -8.93 -0.26 -5.58
N GLY A 2 -8.00 -1.19 -5.82
CA GLY A 2 -6.92 -0.95 -6.77
C GLY A 2 -6.09 -2.19 -7.03
N ALA A 3 -5.05 -2.01 -7.83
CA ALA A 3 -4.04 -3.01 -8.12
C ALA A 3 -2.67 -2.33 -8.23
N PHE A 4 -1.63 -3.07 -7.83
CA PHE A 4 -0.25 -2.66 -7.97
C PHE A 4 0.61 -3.87 -8.29
N THR A 5 1.76 -3.62 -8.89
CA THR A 5 2.81 -4.61 -9.07
C THR A 5 4.00 -4.22 -8.21
N ALA A 6 4.70 -5.23 -7.67
CA ALA A 6 5.91 -5.04 -6.90
C ALA A 6 7.02 -5.91 -7.50
N ASP A 7 8.22 -5.36 -7.61
CA ASP A 7 9.40 -6.12 -7.99
C ASP A 7 10.07 -6.77 -6.77
N ARG A 8 11.11 -7.57 -7.03
CA ARG A 8 11.85 -8.29 -5.97
C ARG A 8 12.78 -7.40 -5.15
N THR A 9 13.02 -6.17 -5.61
CA THR A 9 13.86 -5.17 -4.93
C THR A 9 13.06 -4.23 -4.05
N GLY A 10 11.72 -4.37 -4.05
CA GLY A 10 10.82 -3.61 -3.19
C GLY A 10 10.25 -2.36 -3.85
N HIS A 11 10.50 -2.10 -5.14
CA HIS A 11 9.79 -1.03 -5.84
C HIS A 11 8.41 -1.51 -6.27
N PHE A 12 7.42 -0.64 -6.15
CA PHE A 12 6.07 -0.92 -6.61
C PHE A 12 5.42 0.29 -7.27
N ALA A 13 4.43 0.02 -8.12
CA ALA A 13 3.61 1.03 -8.77
C ALA A 13 2.21 0.49 -9.01
N GLY A 14 1.21 1.37 -8.97
CA GLY A 14 -0.17 0.96 -9.12
C GLY A 14 -1.15 2.12 -9.20
N GLN A 15 -2.41 1.75 -9.12
CA GLN A 15 -3.52 2.67 -9.06
C GLN A 15 -4.60 2.13 -8.12
N ASP A 16 -5.24 3.03 -7.39
CA ASP A 16 -6.42 2.73 -6.58
C ASP A 16 -7.46 3.85 -6.63
N THR A 17 -8.62 3.54 -6.07
CA THR A 17 -9.68 4.49 -5.76
C THR A 17 -9.60 4.85 -4.29
N THR A 18 -9.32 6.13 -4.03
CA THR A 18 -9.13 6.71 -2.69
C THR A 18 -10.24 7.71 -2.42
N SER A 19 -10.76 7.74 -1.19
CA SER A 19 -11.63 8.82 -0.74
C SER A 19 -10.93 9.66 0.33
N ALA A 20 -10.92 10.97 0.13
CA ALA A 20 -10.42 11.94 1.10
C ALA A 20 -11.50 12.98 1.38
N ASN A 21 -11.88 13.12 2.65
CA ASN A 21 -12.91 14.06 3.11
C ASN A 21 -14.25 13.96 2.33
N GLY A 22 -14.63 12.75 1.91
CA GLY A 22 -15.87 12.49 1.17
C GLY A 22 -15.77 12.68 -0.34
N THR A 23 -14.66 13.20 -0.86
CA THR A 23 -14.40 13.25 -2.30
C THR A 23 -13.66 11.99 -2.75
N VAL A 24 -14.03 11.43 -3.89
CA VAL A 24 -13.44 10.19 -4.44
C VAL A 24 -12.52 10.53 -5.60
N PHE A 25 -11.32 9.94 -5.58
CA PHE A 25 -10.27 10.14 -6.57
C PHE A 25 -9.79 8.80 -7.11
N VAL A 26 -9.30 8.81 -8.34
CA VAL A 26 -8.42 7.77 -8.85
C VAL A 26 -6.99 8.23 -8.59
N GLU A 27 -6.28 7.48 -7.76
CA GLU A 27 -4.91 7.77 -7.34
C GLU A 27 -3.94 6.82 -8.04
N THR A 28 -2.93 7.38 -8.70
CA THR A 28 -1.77 6.64 -9.20
C THR A 28 -0.61 6.86 -8.26
N PHE A 29 0.14 5.80 -7.96
CA PHE A 29 1.23 5.87 -7.00
C PHE A 29 2.43 5.03 -7.42
N THR A 30 3.58 5.42 -6.90
CA THR A 30 4.81 4.61 -6.86
C THR A 30 5.28 4.51 -5.41
N GLY A 31 6.22 3.60 -5.13
CA GLY A 31 6.79 3.53 -3.80
C GLY A 31 7.88 2.50 -3.65
N THR A 32 8.38 2.43 -2.42
CA THR A 32 9.38 1.46 -1.98
C THR A 32 8.91 0.78 -0.71
N ALA A 33 9.19 -0.52 -0.59
CA ALA A 33 8.89 -1.32 0.57
C ALA A 33 10.13 -2.08 1.05
N THR A 34 10.32 -2.15 2.35
CA THR A 34 11.31 -3.02 2.99
C THR A 34 10.56 -4.09 3.78
N MET A 35 10.97 -5.35 3.59
CA MET A 35 10.36 -6.50 4.26
C MET A 35 11.36 -7.10 5.25
N ASN A 36 10.90 -7.31 6.47
CA ASN A 36 11.63 -7.97 7.55
C ASN A 36 11.47 -9.51 7.44
N PRO A 37 12.38 -10.30 8.05
CA PRO A 37 12.30 -11.76 8.02
C PRO A 37 11.02 -12.35 8.64
N ASP A 38 10.40 -11.62 9.57
CA ASP A 38 9.13 -11.99 10.22
C ASP A 38 7.88 -11.63 9.40
N CYS A 39 8.06 -11.27 8.13
CA CYS A 39 7.00 -10.87 7.18
C CYS A 39 6.28 -9.56 7.52
N THR A 40 6.77 -8.79 8.50
CA THR A 40 6.40 -7.38 8.66
C THR A 40 7.21 -6.52 7.69
N GLY A 41 6.77 -5.28 7.46
CA GLY A 41 7.52 -4.34 6.65
C GLY A 41 6.99 -2.93 6.76
N SER A 42 7.73 -2.01 6.14
CA SER A 42 7.32 -0.61 6.00
C SER A 42 7.42 -0.19 4.54
N ALA A 43 6.56 0.74 4.14
CA ALA A 43 6.54 1.29 2.80
C ALA A 43 6.44 2.82 2.81
N THR A 44 7.07 3.44 1.82
CA THR A 44 6.84 4.84 1.43
C THR A 44 6.08 4.82 0.11
N VAL A 45 4.91 5.46 0.08
CA VAL A 45 4.05 5.57 -1.09
C VAL A 45 4.00 7.04 -1.51
N ILE A 46 4.21 7.31 -2.79
CA ILE A 46 4.14 8.64 -3.40
C ILE A 46 2.97 8.62 -4.38
N GLY A 47 1.85 9.20 -3.97
CA GLY A 47 0.62 9.30 -4.75
C GLY A 47 0.38 10.70 -5.31
N ASN A 48 -0.36 10.79 -6.42
CA ASN A 48 -0.79 12.07 -6.99
C ASN A 48 -1.94 12.75 -6.22
N VAL A 49 -2.57 12.05 -5.26
CA VAL A 49 -3.69 12.55 -4.46
C VAL A 49 -3.27 12.78 -3.02
N LEU A 50 -2.73 11.75 -2.34
CA LEU A 50 -2.37 11.83 -0.92
C LEU A 50 -0.94 12.34 -0.68
N GLY A 51 -0.13 12.48 -1.72
CA GLY A 51 1.28 12.85 -1.62
C GLY A 51 2.14 11.72 -1.06
N GLU A 52 3.21 12.08 -0.37
CA GLU A 52 4.08 11.12 0.30
C GLU A 52 3.44 10.63 1.60
N THR A 53 3.33 9.31 1.74
CA THR A 53 2.69 8.66 2.88
C THR A 53 3.48 7.43 3.33
N HIS A 54 3.39 7.10 4.62
CA HIS A 54 4.14 6.00 5.22
C HIS A 54 3.21 4.93 5.77
N PHE A 55 3.53 3.67 5.49
CA PHE A 55 2.76 2.51 5.93
C PHE A 55 3.63 1.51 6.68
N ASP A 56 3.00 0.80 7.62
CA ASP A 56 3.43 -0.52 8.05
C ASP A 56 2.51 -1.57 7.44
N PHE A 57 3.06 -2.73 7.14
CA PHE A 57 2.31 -3.85 6.62
C PHE A 57 2.81 -5.19 7.18
N VAL A 58 1.97 -6.20 7.05
CA VAL A 58 2.31 -7.60 7.32
C VAL A 58 1.76 -8.49 6.21
N LEU A 59 2.58 -9.43 5.75
CA LEU A 59 2.14 -10.47 4.85
C LEU A 59 1.61 -11.67 5.64
N VAL A 60 0.38 -12.04 5.36
CA VAL A 60 -0.35 -13.16 5.99
C VAL A 60 -0.72 -14.19 4.92
N ASP A 61 -1.39 -15.27 5.34
CA ASP A 61 -1.85 -16.36 4.46
C ASP A 61 -0.79 -16.85 3.45
N LYS A 62 0.38 -17.29 3.94
CA LYS A 62 1.49 -17.74 3.07
C LYS A 62 1.92 -16.68 2.03
N ARG A 63 1.84 -15.39 2.41
CA ARG A 63 2.21 -14.23 1.58
C ARG A 63 1.30 -14.03 0.36
N THR A 64 0.03 -14.44 0.46
CA THR A 64 -1.01 -14.17 -0.55
C THR A 64 -1.84 -12.94 -0.21
N GLU A 65 -1.81 -12.51 1.05
CA GLU A 65 -2.56 -11.36 1.54
C GLU A 65 -1.63 -10.43 2.33
N MET A 66 -1.82 -9.14 2.15
CA MET A 66 -1.11 -8.07 2.84
C MET A 66 -2.13 -7.27 3.63
N LEU A 67 -1.88 -7.07 4.92
CA LEU A 67 -2.61 -6.12 5.76
C LEU A 67 -1.74 -4.88 5.96
N LEU A 68 -2.30 -3.69 5.83
CA LEU A 68 -1.54 -2.43 5.92
C LEU A 68 -2.27 -1.39 6.77
N ILE A 69 -1.48 -0.51 7.38
CA ILE A 69 -1.96 0.66 8.10
C ILE A 69 -1.01 1.85 7.89
N ARG A 70 -1.58 3.03 7.71
CA ARG A 70 -0.83 4.29 7.59
C ARG A 70 -0.27 4.71 8.95
N LYS A 71 0.99 5.14 8.96
CA LYS A 71 1.71 5.66 10.13
C LYS A 71 1.60 7.16 10.33
N ASP A 72 1.32 7.92 9.27
CA ASP A 72 1.31 9.38 9.37
C ASP A 72 0.15 9.87 10.26
N PRO A 73 0.37 10.89 11.10
CA PRO A 73 -0.67 11.45 11.93
C PRO A 73 -1.75 12.17 11.10
N GLY A 74 -2.94 12.31 11.69
CA GLY A 74 -4.03 13.13 11.13
C GLY A 74 -4.98 12.40 10.18
N THR A 75 -4.68 11.16 9.77
CA THR A 75 -5.59 10.31 9.00
C THR A 75 -5.49 8.87 9.44
N VAL A 76 -6.60 8.12 9.31
CA VAL A 76 -6.60 6.67 9.51
C VAL A 76 -6.89 6.03 8.16
N ILE A 77 -5.91 5.32 7.62
CA ILE A 77 -6.04 4.51 6.41
C ILE A 77 -5.51 3.12 6.75
N PHE A 78 -6.32 2.11 6.50
CA PHE A 78 -5.96 0.70 6.64
C PHE A 78 -6.62 -0.09 5.52
N GLY A 79 -6.09 -1.27 5.24
CA GLY A 79 -6.65 -2.10 4.19
C GLY A 79 -5.99 -3.45 4.06
N SER A 80 -6.47 -4.18 3.08
CA SER A 80 -5.92 -5.47 2.67
C SER A 80 -5.70 -5.48 1.16
N ALA A 81 -4.60 -6.09 0.72
CA ALA A 81 -4.38 -6.43 -0.67
C ALA A 81 -4.21 -7.94 -0.82
N LYS A 82 -4.75 -8.51 -1.88
CA LYS A 82 -4.62 -9.94 -2.18
C LYS A 82 -3.84 -10.10 -3.47
N ARG A 83 -3.02 -11.15 -3.55
CA ARG A 83 -2.36 -11.54 -4.79
C ARG A 83 -3.43 -11.82 -5.82
N GLN A 84 -3.36 -11.12 -6.95
CA GLN A 84 -4.25 -11.37 -8.07
C GLN A 84 -4.03 -12.81 -8.55
N GLN A 85 -5.12 -13.57 -8.66
CA GLN A 85 -5.13 -14.90 -9.25
C GLN A 85 -5.51 -14.75 -10.72
N ASP A 86 -4.84 -15.50 -11.58
CA ASP A 86 -5.17 -15.60 -13.02
C ASP A 86 -6.49 -16.35 -13.24
#